data_AF-A0A4Z0EJU1-F1
#
_entry.id   AF-A0A4Z0EJU1-F1
#
_cell.length_a   1.000
_cell.length_b   1.000
_cell.length_c   1.000
_cell.angle_alpha   90.00
_cell.angle_beta   90.00
_cell.angle_gamma   90.00
#
_symmetry.space_group_name_H-M   'P 1'
#
loop_
_entity.id
_entity.type
_entity.pdbx_description
1 polymer ?
#
loop_
_entity_poly.entity_id
_entity_poly.type
_entity_poly.pdbx_seq_one_letter_code
_entity_poly.pdbx_strand_id
1 'polypeptide(L)'
;MNLTYPSLLRPNTTETLSSNGQTITIPKVELQLRRWEGADLNNTFGKKPLIDFGGKPIFAELCIYELMLLSGWQARWVEPFAAGAMTPKHLTRWVDAGIAGQQHEPITDPAMLNLMHKIAQANGNTYAGCWDVVGWQGEVVLFAELKRHKKDRIRPTQPRWLEASLQAGLQPANFLLVEWDFTKHSI
;
A
#
# COMPACT_ATOMS: atom_id res chain seq x y z
N MET A 1 -5.73 -18.36 -13.91
CA MET A 1 -4.89 -18.71 -12.73
C MET A 1 -5.45 -17.95 -11.54
N ASN A 2 -5.70 -18.61 -10.41
CA ASN A 2 -6.09 -17.89 -9.20
C ASN A 2 -4.84 -17.17 -8.67
N LEU A 3 -4.89 -15.84 -8.58
CA LEU A 3 -3.80 -15.09 -7.95
C LEU A 3 -3.70 -15.52 -6.48
N THR A 4 -2.50 -15.83 -6.02
CA THR A 4 -2.27 -16.08 -4.59
C THR A 4 -2.16 -14.74 -3.90
N TYR A 5 -2.91 -14.53 -2.81
CA TYR A 5 -2.80 -13.36 -1.94
C TYR A 5 -1.98 -13.72 -0.70
N PRO A 6 -1.32 -12.74 -0.04
CA PRO A 6 -0.78 -12.93 1.30
C PRO A 6 -1.85 -13.55 2.22
N SER A 7 -1.49 -14.58 2.97
CA SER A 7 -2.44 -15.34 3.81
C SER A 7 -3.20 -14.47 4.81
N LEU A 8 -2.58 -13.37 5.27
CA LEU A 8 -3.14 -12.41 6.23
C LEU A 8 -3.91 -11.25 5.56
N LEU A 9 -3.94 -11.19 4.22
CA LEU A 9 -4.58 -10.14 3.43
C LEU A 9 -5.50 -10.74 2.36
N ARG A 10 -6.09 -11.90 2.63
CA ARG A 10 -7.03 -12.53 1.70
C ARG A 10 -8.27 -11.64 1.54
N PRO A 11 -8.67 -11.30 0.30
CA PRO A 11 -9.88 -10.52 0.06
C PRO A 11 -11.11 -11.23 0.64
N ASN A 12 -12.01 -10.44 1.22
CA ASN A 12 -13.31 -10.91 1.73
C ASN A 12 -14.50 -10.21 1.06
N THR A 13 -14.22 -9.22 0.22
CA THR A 13 -15.21 -8.48 -0.57
C THR A 13 -14.52 -7.86 -1.80
N THR A 14 -15.19 -6.94 -2.49
CA THR A 14 -14.69 -6.22 -3.66
C THR A 14 -15.01 -4.74 -3.56
N GLU A 15 -14.21 -3.90 -4.21
CA GLU A 15 -14.50 -2.48 -4.43
C GLU A 15 -14.62 -2.20 -5.93
N THR A 16 -15.50 -1.28 -6.31
CA THR A 16 -15.64 -0.85 -7.70
C THR A 16 -15.09 0.56 -7.85
N LEU A 17 -14.08 0.71 -8.70
CA LEU A 17 -13.47 1.99 -9.03
C LEU A 17 -13.90 2.45 -10.41
N SER A 18 -14.15 3.75 -10.55
CA SER A 18 -14.40 4.37 -11.84
C SER A 18 -13.20 5.20 -12.28
N SER A 19 -12.77 5.00 -13.52
CA SER A 19 -11.70 5.78 -14.13
C SER A 19 -11.93 5.87 -15.64
N ASN A 20 -11.82 7.08 -16.20
CA ASN A 20 -12.06 7.36 -17.62
C ASN A 20 -13.35 6.74 -18.21
N GLY A 21 -14.43 6.70 -17.42
CA GLY A 21 -15.72 6.12 -17.83
C GLY A 21 -15.76 4.59 -17.85
N GLN A 22 -14.66 3.93 -17.47
CA GLN A 22 -14.63 2.49 -17.23
C GLN A 22 -14.82 2.18 -15.75
N THR A 23 -15.44 1.04 -15.50
CA THR A 23 -15.70 0.51 -14.16
C THR A 23 -14.83 -0.72 -13.97
N ILE A 24 -13.95 -0.70 -12.97
CA ILE A 24 -13.03 -1.78 -12.66
C ILE A 24 -13.34 -2.27 -11.24
N THR A 25 -13.69 -3.56 -11.12
CA THR A 25 -13.87 -4.20 -9.83
C THR A 25 -12.56 -4.85 -9.38
N ILE A 26 -12.15 -4.53 -8.17
CA ILE A 26 -10.93 -5.03 -7.54
C ILE A 26 -11.28 -5.80 -6.25
N PRO A 27 -10.44 -6.77 -5.86
CA PRO A 27 -10.49 -7.38 -4.54
C PRO A 27 -10.36 -6.34 -3.40
N LYS A 28 -11.06 -6.59 -2.30
CA LYS A 28 -11.00 -5.78 -1.09
C LYS A 28 -10.91 -6.68 0.15
N VAL A 29 -10.12 -6.24 1.13
CA VAL A 29 -10.08 -6.81 2.47
C VAL A 29 -10.45 -5.74 3.49
N GLU A 30 -11.27 -6.14 4.47
CA GLU A 30 -11.67 -5.28 5.59
C GLU A 30 -10.97 -5.72 6.87
N LEU A 31 -10.20 -4.82 7.48
CA LEU A 31 -9.39 -5.09 8.67
C LEU A 31 -9.88 -4.29 9.88
N GLN A 32 -9.81 -4.92 11.06
CA GLN A 32 -9.93 -4.24 12.34
C GLN A 32 -8.56 -4.26 13.02
N LEU A 33 -7.97 -3.08 13.20
CA LEU A 33 -6.61 -2.94 13.71
C LEU A 33 -6.65 -2.38 15.14
N ARG A 34 -5.74 -2.83 16.00
CA ARG A 34 -5.68 -2.30 17.36
C ARG A 34 -5.07 -0.91 17.33
N ARG A 35 -5.67 0.01 18.09
CA ARG A 35 -5.11 1.35 18.26
C ARG A 35 -3.89 1.28 19.16
N TRP A 36 -2.85 2.05 18.85
CA TRP A 36 -1.75 2.27 19.79
C TRP A 36 -2.20 3.13 20.97
N GLU A 37 -1.94 2.64 22.19
CA GLU A 37 -2.31 3.32 23.45
C GLU A 37 -1.08 3.71 24.29
N GLY A 38 0.13 3.42 23.81
CA GLY A 38 1.37 3.85 24.47
C GLY A 38 1.74 5.29 24.12
N ALA A 39 3.00 5.65 24.39
CA ALA A 39 3.51 6.98 24.09
C ALA A 39 3.48 7.28 22.58
N ASP A 40 3.06 8.50 22.23
CA ASP A 40 3.08 8.96 20.84
C ASP A 40 4.52 9.09 20.31
N LEU A 41 4.65 9.01 18.98
CA LEU A 41 5.89 9.35 18.28
C LEU A 41 6.03 10.87 18.18
N ASN A 42 7.23 11.41 18.42
CA ASN A 42 7.47 12.84 18.25
C ASN A 42 7.37 13.24 16.76
N ASN A 43 7.86 12.38 15.88
CA ASN A 43 7.84 12.53 14.44
C ASN A 43 6.77 11.63 13.84
N THR A 44 5.57 12.18 13.67
CA THR A 44 4.50 11.48 12.95
C THR A 44 4.50 11.81 11.47
N PHE A 45 4.07 10.88 10.63
CA PHE A 45 3.77 11.16 9.24
C PHE A 45 2.42 11.88 9.16
N GLY A 46 2.42 13.21 9.24
CA GLY A 46 1.21 14.02 9.08
C GLY A 46 0.12 13.79 10.13
N LYS A 47 0.49 13.54 11.39
CA LYS A 47 -0.44 13.20 12.49
C LYS A 47 -1.32 11.98 12.20
N LYS A 48 -0.86 11.07 11.33
CA LYS A 48 -1.56 9.83 11.06
C LYS A 48 -1.74 9.02 12.35
N PRO A 49 -2.90 8.35 12.49
CA PRO A 49 -3.14 7.44 13.60
C PRO A 49 -2.11 6.29 13.64
N LEU A 50 -1.78 5.85 14.85
CA LEU A 50 -0.88 4.73 15.08
C LEU A 50 -1.66 3.46 15.42
N ILE A 51 -1.16 2.35 14.89
CA ILE A 51 -1.63 0.98 15.13
C ILE A 51 -0.66 0.30 16.09
N ASP A 52 -1.22 -0.48 17.02
CA ASP A 52 -0.45 -1.41 17.82
C ASP A 52 -0.21 -2.69 17.01
N PHE A 53 1.05 -2.88 16.61
CA PHE A 53 1.48 -4.10 15.95
C PHE A 53 2.52 -4.83 16.82
N GLY A 54 2.02 -5.76 17.64
CA GLY A 54 2.86 -6.56 18.53
C GLY A 54 3.58 -5.73 19.61
N GLY A 55 2.88 -4.73 20.17
CA GLY A 55 3.43 -3.84 21.20
C GLY A 55 4.27 -2.70 20.63
N LYS A 56 4.16 -2.40 19.33
CA LYS A 56 4.92 -1.34 18.64
C LYS A 56 3.99 -0.37 17.91
N PRO A 57 4.23 0.95 18.02
CA PRO A 57 3.49 1.95 17.24
C PRO A 57 3.95 1.97 15.79
N ILE A 58 3.06 1.65 14.85
CA ILE A 58 3.34 1.77 13.41
C ILE A 58 2.17 2.42 12.66
N PHE A 59 2.44 2.96 11.47
CA PHE A 59 1.38 3.41 10.56
C PHE A 59 0.70 2.23 9.86
N ALA A 60 -0.49 2.48 9.30
CA ALA A 60 -1.27 1.45 8.64
C ALA A 60 -0.53 0.84 7.45
N GLU A 61 0.17 1.65 6.69
CA GLU A 61 0.98 1.23 5.54
C GLU A 61 2.10 0.26 5.97
N LEU A 62 2.75 0.54 7.10
CA LEU A 62 3.74 -0.38 7.68
C LEU A 62 3.09 -1.64 8.26
N CYS A 63 1.87 -1.56 8.80
CA CYS A 63 1.15 -2.74 9.24
C CYS A 63 0.89 -3.69 8.06
N ILE A 64 0.46 -3.18 6.91
CA ILE A 64 0.24 -3.98 5.71
C ILE A 64 1.55 -4.53 5.14
N TYR A 65 2.62 -3.72 5.12
CA TYR A 65 3.96 -4.20 4.81
C TYR A 65 4.36 -5.41 5.68
N GLU A 66 4.21 -5.32 7.00
CA GLU A 66 4.55 -6.41 7.93
C GLU A 66 3.66 -7.66 7.71
N LEU A 67 2.35 -7.48 7.44
CA LEU A 67 1.46 -8.58 7.13
C LEU A 67 1.85 -9.31 5.83
N MET A 68 2.35 -8.59 4.82
CA MET A 68 2.91 -9.21 3.61
C MET A 68 4.17 -10.02 3.94
N LEU A 69 5.10 -9.47 4.73
CA LEU A 69 6.31 -10.17 5.14
C LEU A 69 6.01 -11.46 5.93
N LEU A 70 5.09 -11.38 6.90
CA LEU A 70 4.64 -12.54 7.69
C LEU A 70 3.96 -13.62 6.85
N SER A 71 3.39 -13.25 5.70
CA SER A 71 2.84 -14.19 4.71
C SER A 71 3.88 -14.74 3.73
N GLY A 72 5.17 -14.41 3.89
CA GLY A 72 6.27 -14.89 3.04
C GLY A 72 6.45 -14.10 1.74
N TRP A 73 5.97 -12.86 1.69
CA TRP A 73 6.15 -11.96 0.56
C TRP A 73 7.30 -10.98 0.82
N GLN A 74 7.88 -10.43 -0.24
CA GLN A 74 8.63 -9.18 -0.15
C GLN A 74 7.65 -8.01 -0.27
N ALA A 75 7.98 -6.86 0.32
CA ALA A 75 7.13 -5.66 0.22
C ALA A 75 7.93 -4.36 0.34
N ARG A 76 7.31 -3.24 -0.05
CA ARG A 76 7.75 -1.86 0.21
C ARG A 76 6.53 -0.96 0.40
N TRP A 77 6.59 -0.04 1.38
CA TRP A 77 5.71 1.13 1.39
C TRP A 77 6.28 2.16 0.40
N VAL A 78 5.53 2.44 -0.66
CA VAL A 78 5.90 3.40 -1.72
C VAL A 78 5.46 4.79 -1.30
N GLU A 79 6.42 5.70 -1.13
CA GLU A 79 6.18 7.11 -0.85
C GLU A 79 6.59 7.97 -2.06
N PRO A 80 5.64 8.37 -2.93
CA PRO A 80 5.94 9.06 -4.18
C PRO A 80 6.26 10.56 -4.02
N PHE A 81 5.98 11.17 -2.86
CA PHE A 81 6.05 12.64 -2.71
C PHE A 81 7.39 13.17 -2.19
N ALA A 82 8.27 12.32 -1.65
CA ALA A 82 9.43 12.80 -0.90
C ALA A 82 10.72 13.05 -1.70
N ALA A 83 10.80 12.69 -2.98
CA ALA A 83 12.07 12.79 -3.73
C ALA A 83 11.97 13.15 -5.21
N GLY A 84 10.77 13.13 -5.84
CA GLY A 84 10.57 13.51 -7.24
C GLY A 84 9.58 12.58 -7.96
N ALA A 85 9.05 13.00 -9.11
CA ALA A 85 7.98 12.29 -9.81
C ALA A 85 8.33 10.84 -10.20
N MET A 86 9.61 10.55 -10.46
CA MET A 86 10.11 9.23 -10.89
C MET A 86 11.00 8.54 -9.85
N THR A 87 11.07 9.07 -8.64
CA THR A 87 12.00 8.61 -7.60
C THR A 87 11.27 8.46 -6.27
N PRO A 88 10.31 7.51 -6.16
CA PRO A 88 9.64 7.27 -4.89
C PRO A 88 10.64 6.77 -3.84
N LYS A 89 10.37 7.06 -2.56
CA LYS A 89 11.02 6.33 -1.47
C LYS A 89 10.31 5.01 -1.24
N HIS A 90 11.06 4.01 -0.80
CA HIS A 90 10.57 2.67 -0.53
C HIS A 90 10.77 2.37 0.95
N LEU A 91 9.87 2.89 1.78
CA LEU A 91 9.98 2.81 3.23
C LEU A 91 9.81 1.36 3.70
N THR A 92 10.66 0.95 4.64
CA THR A 92 10.62 -0.38 5.28
C THR A 92 10.41 -0.26 6.79
N ARG A 93 10.66 0.92 7.36
CA ARG A 93 10.40 1.21 8.77
C ARG A 93 10.24 2.70 8.99
N TRP A 94 9.40 3.04 9.97
CA TRP A 94 9.33 4.39 10.52
C TRP A 94 10.12 4.46 11.81
N VAL A 95 11.01 5.44 11.92
CA VAL A 95 11.80 5.72 13.12
C VAL A 95 11.50 7.12 13.61
N ASP A 96 11.55 7.34 14.93
CA ASP A 96 11.30 8.65 15.53
C ASP A 96 12.53 9.59 15.40
N ALA A 97 13.01 9.77 14.16
CA ALA A 97 14.22 10.51 13.83
C ALA A 97 14.01 11.54 12.69
N GLY A 98 12.75 11.95 12.45
CA GLY A 98 12.37 12.88 11.39
C GLY A 98 12.49 12.30 9.97
N ILE A 99 12.06 13.04 8.95
CA ILE A 99 11.93 12.55 7.55
C ILE A 99 13.27 12.06 6.97
N ALA A 100 14.37 12.74 7.30
CA ALA A 100 15.70 12.38 6.81
C ALA A 100 16.24 11.07 7.43
N GLY A 101 15.78 10.73 8.64
CA GLY A 101 16.19 9.51 9.34
C GLY A 101 15.37 8.27 8.98
N GLN A 102 14.33 8.39 8.15
CA GLN A 102 13.46 7.27 7.83
C GLN A 102 14.18 6.19 7.04
N GLN A 103 13.94 4.94 7.42
CA GLN A 103 14.58 3.80 6.77
C GLN A 103 13.83 3.44 5.50
N HIS A 104 14.57 3.38 4.41
CA HIS A 104 14.07 2.98 3.11
C HIS A 104 15.07 2.05 2.45
N GLU A 105 14.55 1.13 1.65
CA GLU A 105 15.35 0.18 0.91
C GLU A 105 14.81 0.12 -0.53
N PRO A 106 15.61 0.42 -1.55
CA PRO A 106 15.13 0.33 -2.93
C PRO A 106 14.64 -1.08 -3.27
N ILE A 107 13.77 -1.16 -4.27
CA ILE A 107 13.45 -2.43 -4.92
C ILE A 107 14.66 -2.81 -5.78
N THR A 108 15.29 -3.95 -5.48
CA THR A 108 16.48 -4.45 -6.18
C THR A 108 16.18 -5.59 -7.14
N ASP A 109 14.99 -6.21 -7.04
CA ASP A 109 14.51 -7.20 -7.98
C ASP A 109 14.34 -6.57 -9.38
N PRO A 110 15.06 -7.02 -10.41
CA PRO A 110 15.02 -6.38 -11.73
C PRO A 110 13.66 -6.45 -12.41
N ALA A 111 12.92 -7.55 -12.23
CA ALA A 111 11.60 -7.72 -12.86
C ALA A 111 10.58 -6.76 -12.23
N MET A 112 10.59 -6.65 -10.91
CA MET A 112 9.75 -5.72 -10.16
C MET A 112 10.12 -4.26 -10.47
N LEU A 113 11.40 -3.92 -10.54
CA LEU A 113 11.86 -2.57 -10.89
C LEU A 113 11.43 -2.19 -12.30
N ASN A 114 11.61 -3.08 -13.28
CA ASN A 114 11.18 -2.87 -14.65
C ASN A 114 9.66 -2.72 -14.75
N LEU A 115 8.89 -3.51 -14.01
CA LEU A 115 7.44 -3.37 -13.93
C LEU A 115 7.05 -2.00 -13.38
N MET A 116 7.60 -1.58 -12.24
CA MET A 116 7.30 -0.27 -11.64
C MET A 116 7.61 0.88 -12.61
N HIS A 117 8.76 0.84 -13.29
CA HIS A 117 9.11 1.84 -14.30
C HIS A 117 8.15 1.84 -15.49
N LYS A 118 7.78 0.66 -16.01
CA LYS A 118 6.83 0.54 -17.13
C LYS A 118 5.47 1.13 -16.76
N ILE A 119 4.98 0.88 -15.54
CA ILE A 119 3.74 1.46 -15.02
C ILE A 119 3.87 2.99 -14.91
N ALA A 120 4.94 3.48 -14.31
CA ALA A 120 5.16 4.93 -14.15
C ALA A 120 5.26 5.66 -15.51
N GLN A 121 5.89 5.05 -16.51
CA GLN A 121 5.93 5.55 -17.89
C GLN A 121 4.53 5.62 -18.50
N ALA A 122 3.73 4.55 -18.40
CA ALA A 122 2.34 4.52 -18.85
C ALA A 122 1.46 5.54 -18.08
N ASN A 123 1.80 5.84 -16.83
CA ASN A 123 1.13 6.84 -15.99
C ASN A 123 1.60 8.29 -16.27
N GLY A 124 2.34 8.53 -17.36
CA GLY A 124 2.81 9.87 -17.74
C GLY A 124 4.12 10.28 -17.05
N ASN A 125 5.04 9.32 -16.86
CA ASN A 125 6.33 9.50 -16.18
C ASN A 125 6.16 10.00 -14.74
N THR A 126 5.27 9.37 -13.98
CA THR A 126 5.07 9.70 -12.56
C THR A 126 4.58 8.52 -11.73
N TYR A 127 5.06 8.44 -10.49
CA TYR A 127 4.56 7.56 -9.43
C TYR A 127 3.36 8.16 -8.67
N ALA A 128 2.85 9.32 -9.11
CA ALA A 128 1.66 9.90 -8.50
C ALA A 128 0.46 8.94 -8.61
N GLY A 129 -0.14 8.64 -7.46
CA GLY A 129 -1.25 7.68 -7.38
C GLY A 129 -0.81 6.23 -7.29
N CYS A 130 0.50 5.92 -7.26
CA CYS A 130 0.97 4.60 -6.86
C CYS A 130 0.36 4.24 -5.51
N TRP A 131 -0.09 2.99 -5.43
CA TRP A 131 -0.75 2.47 -4.24
C TRP A 131 0.27 2.32 -3.12
N ASP A 132 -0.20 2.50 -1.90
CA ASP A 132 0.64 2.68 -0.71
C ASP A 132 1.67 1.56 -0.53
N VAL A 133 1.29 0.29 -0.65
CA VAL A 133 2.21 -0.84 -0.46
C VAL A 133 2.25 -1.69 -1.72
N VAL A 134 3.45 -2.06 -2.15
CA VAL A 134 3.64 -3.07 -3.20
C VAL A 134 4.34 -4.29 -2.59
N GLY A 135 3.79 -5.46 -2.85
CA GLY A 135 4.36 -6.75 -2.44
C GLY A 135 4.54 -7.69 -3.62
N TRP A 136 5.53 -8.58 -3.52
CA TRP A 136 5.76 -9.61 -4.53
C TRP A 136 6.25 -10.93 -3.94
N GLN A 137 5.90 -12.03 -4.61
CA GLN A 137 6.34 -13.38 -4.31
C GLN A 137 6.55 -14.14 -5.62
N GLY A 138 7.81 -14.37 -5.99
CA GLY A 138 8.15 -14.85 -7.34
C GLY A 138 7.67 -13.85 -8.39
N GLU A 139 6.88 -14.33 -9.36
CA GLU A 139 6.30 -13.50 -10.43
C GLU A 139 4.98 -12.82 -10.04
N VAL A 140 4.43 -13.15 -8.87
CA VAL A 140 3.15 -12.58 -8.41
C VAL A 140 3.41 -11.22 -7.75
N VAL A 141 2.70 -10.21 -8.20
CA VAL A 141 2.74 -8.84 -7.66
C VAL A 141 1.36 -8.44 -7.14
N LEU A 142 1.35 -7.71 -6.02
CA LEU A 142 0.15 -7.16 -5.40
C LEU A 142 0.40 -5.70 -4.98
N PHE A 143 -0.43 -4.80 -5.48
CA PHE A 143 -0.53 -3.43 -5.01
C PHE A 143 -1.65 -3.33 -3.99
N ALA A 144 -1.38 -2.75 -2.83
CA ALA A 144 -2.34 -2.54 -1.75
C ALA A 144 -2.48 -1.04 -1.45
N GLU A 145 -3.71 -0.54 -1.58
CA GLU A 145 -4.08 0.84 -1.24
C GLU A 145 -4.86 0.81 0.06
N LEU A 146 -4.52 1.69 1.00
CA LEU A 146 -5.13 1.72 2.31
C LEU A 146 -6.14 2.84 2.41
N LYS A 147 -7.34 2.51 2.90
CA LYS A 147 -8.36 3.50 3.24
C LYS A 147 -8.90 3.26 4.62
N ARG A 148 -8.83 4.30 5.46
CA ARG A 148 -9.51 4.24 6.74
C ARG A 148 -11.00 4.42 6.53
N HIS A 149 -11.79 3.46 7.00
CA HIS A 149 -13.24 3.42 6.82
C HIS A 149 -13.87 4.76 7.21
N LYS A 150 -14.69 5.29 6.29
CA LYS A 150 -15.36 6.60 6.42
C LYS A 150 -14.46 7.83 6.63
N LYS A 151 -13.15 7.69 6.80
CA LYS A 151 -12.20 8.79 7.05
C LYS A 151 -11.30 9.14 5.87
N ASP A 152 -11.09 8.21 4.95
CA ASP A 152 -10.33 8.43 3.72
C ASP A 152 -11.08 7.88 2.51
N ARG A 153 -10.81 8.40 1.31
CA ARG A 153 -11.44 7.99 0.05
C ARG A 153 -10.41 7.87 -1.05
N ILE A 154 -10.73 7.04 -2.05
CA ILE A 154 -9.90 6.91 -3.25
C ILE A 154 -9.83 8.26 -3.97
N ARG A 155 -8.61 8.65 -4.33
CA ARG A 155 -8.31 9.90 -5.04
C ARG A 155 -8.22 9.62 -6.54
N PRO A 156 -8.54 10.59 -7.42
CA PRO A 156 -8.53 10.37 -8.88
C PRO A 156 -7.20 9.89 -9.48
N THR A 157 -6.07 10.13 -8.80
CA THR A 157 -4.76 9.64 -9.26
C THR A 157 -4.58 8.14 -9.06
N GLN A 158 -5.29 7.52 -8.12
CA GLN A 158 -5.12 6.11 -7.76
C GLN A 158 -5.76 5.14 -8.77
N PRO A 159 -6.98 5.42 -9.29
CA PRO A 159 -7.51 4.66 -10.43
C PRO A 159 -6.69 4.84 -11.71
N ARG A 160 -6.04 6.00 -11.91
CA ARG A 160 -5.13 6.21 -13.04
C ARG A 160 -3.90 5.30 -12.98
N TRP A 161 -3.30 5.15 -11.80
CA TRP A 161 -2.19 4.20 -11.60
C TRP A 161 -2.64 2.77 -11.89
N LEU A 162 -3.84 2.38 -11.43
CA LEU A 162 -4.44 1.09 -11.76
C LEU A 162 -4.56 0.91 -13.29
N GLU A 163 -5.13 1.87 -14.02
CA GLU A 163 -5.21 1.81 -15.49
C GLU A 163 -3.86 1.64 -16.17
N ALA A 164 -2.87 2.46 -15.79
CA ALA A 164 -1.50 2.38 -16.31
C ALA A 164 -0.89 0.99 -16.05
N SER A 165 -1.24 0.39 -14.91
CA SER A 165 -0.79 -0.96 -14.55
C SER A 165 -1.45 -2.06 -15.37
N LEU A 166 -2.73 -1.90 -15.72
CA LEU A 166 -3.43 -2.81 -16.63
C LEU A 166 -2.81 -2.74 -18.03
N GLN A 167 -2.46 -1.55 -18.52
CA GLN A 167 -1.71 -1.38 -19.78
C GLN A 167 -0.31 -2.02 -19.72
N ALA A 168 0.29 -2.06 -18.53
CA ALA A 168 1.57 -2.74 -18.31
C ALA A 168 1.46 -4.27 -18.27
N GLY A 169 0.24 -4.83 -18.27
CA GLY A 169 -0.04 -6.28 -18.33
C GLY A 169 -0.57 -6.87 -17.01
N LEU A 170 -0.78 -6.05 -15.97
CA LEU A 170 -1.40 -6.51 -14.74
C LEU A 170 -2.91 -6.71 -14.92
N GLN A 171 -3.52 -7.40 -13.96
CA GLN A 171 -4.95 -7.65 -13.87
C GLN A 171 -5.54 -6.97 -12.65
N PRO A 172 -6.86 -6.73 -12.58
CA PRO A 172 -7.50 -6.19 -11.38
C PRO A 172 -7.22 -7.01 -10.12
N ALA A 173 -6.97 -8.33 -10.25
CA ALA A 173 -6.59 -9.18 -9.13
C ALA A 173 -5.22 -8.82 -8.52
N ASN A 174 -4.31 -8.16 -9.26
CA ASN A 174 -3.04 -7.65 -8.74
C ASN A 174 -3.20 -6.41 -7.85
N PHE A 175 -4.43 -6.03 -7.52
CA PHE A 175 -4.78 -4.86 -6.75
C PHE A 175 -5.67 -5.28 -5.58
N LEU A 176 -5.38 -4.77 -4.39
CA LEU A 176 -6.15 -5.00 -3.18
C LEU A 176 -6.49 -3.68 -2.49
N LEU A 177 -7.78 -3.36 -2.38
CA LEU A 177 -8.18 -2.30 -1.46
C LEU A 177 -8.16 -2.85 -0.03
N VAL A 178 -7.36 -2.24 0.83
CA VAL A 178 -7.35 -2.53 2.26
C VAL A 178 -8.16 -1.44 2.96
N GLU A 179 -9.43 -1.73 3.24
CA GLU A 179 -10.21 -0.86 4.11
C GLU A 179 -9.99 -1.26 5.57
N TRP A 180 -9.71 -0.30 6.44
CA TRP A 180 -9.42 -0.58 7.84
C TRP A 180 -10.09 0.42 8.78
N ASP A 181 -10.36 -0.01 10.01
CA ASP A 181 -10.64 0.90 11.13
C ASP A 181 -10.08 0.31 12.43
N PHE A 182 -10.20 1.07 13.51
CA PHE A 182 -9.82 0.55 14.82
C PHE A 182 -10.83 -0.46 15.34
N THR A 183 -10.31 -1.50 16.01
CA THR A 183 -11.12 -2.44 16.79
C THR A 183 -12.00 -1.64 17.77
N LYS A 184 -13.31 -1.80 17.64
CA LYS A 184 -14.24 -1.28 18.64
C LYS A 184 -14.01 -2.04 19.93
N HIS A 185 -13.72 -1.32 21.02
CA HIS A 185 -13.78 -1.93 22.34
C HIS A 185 -15.25 -2.26 22.60
N SER A 186 -15.54 -3.54 22.86
CA SER A 186 -16.81 -3.90 23.50
C SER A 186 -16.82 -3.23 24.87
N ILE A 187 -17.77 -2.33 25.06
CA ILE A 187 -18.09 -1.72 26.36
C ILE A 187 -18.71 -2.81 27.24
#